data_AF-A0A7S1I4Z0-F1
#
_entry.id   AF-A0A7S1I4Z0-F1
#
_cell.length_a   1.000
_cell.length_b   1.000
_cell.length_c   1.000
_cell.angle_alpha   90.00
_cell.angle_beta   90.00
_cell.angle_gamma   90.00
#
_symmetry.space_group_name_H-M   'P 1'
#
loop_
_entity.id
_entity.type
_entity.pdbx_description
1 polymer ?
#
loop_
_entity_poly.entity_id
_entity_poly.type
_entity_poly.pdbx_seq_one_letter_code
_entity_poly.pdbx_strand_id
1 'polypeptide(L)'
;DKAVFRVQQRMFTPVTEAALEQFSHLLSATSYREVVEERAAGRLCGYPPCAGEITRDYTGKIRISVAHRSLYKMDAMNNFCCEQCLIQSTRFESQLDPESVYGRPGLAPVLQLLFPALTVDEIRKLASSSSRAPTVRPEAESVPLPVPRGMTTAPSLVIRQPD
;
A
#
# COMPACT_ATOMS: atom_id res chain seq x y z
N ASP A 1 -14.35 -11.82 3.23
CA ASP A 1 -14.42 -12.37 4.60
C ASP A 1 -15.01 -11.33 5.53
N LYS A 2 -15.85 -11.74 6.50
CA LYS A 2 -16.61 -10.84 7.38
C LYS A 2 -15.71 -10.01 8.30
N ALA A 3 -14.56 -10.55 8.74
CA ALA A 3 -13.68 -9.86 9.68
C ALA A 3 -12.86 -8.75 8.99
N VAL A 4 -12.18 -9.08 7.89
CA VAL A 4 -11.41 -8.10 7.09
C VAL A 4 -12.34 -6.98 6.61
N PHE A 5 -13.53 -7.33 6.11
CA PHE A 5 -14.51 -6.35 5.66
C PHE A 5 -14.92 -5.38 6.77
N ARG A 6 -15.11 -5.86 8.01
CA ARG A 6 -15.43 -4.98 9.15
C ARG A 6 -14.28 -4.03 9.50
N VAL A 7 -13.03 -4.50 9.41
CA VAL A 7 -11.83 -3.65 9.61
C VAL A 7 -11.79 -2.56 8.54
N GLN A 8 -12.02 -2.92 7.27
CA GLN A 8 -12.07 -1.97 6.16
C GLN A 8 -13.15 -0.91 6.38
N GLN A 9 -14.39 -1.34 6.68
CA GLN A 9 -15.51 -0.44 6.96
C GLN A 9 -15.21 0.55 8.11
N ARG A 10 -14.53 0.09 9.17
CA ARG A 10 -14.17 0.97 10.29
C ARG A 10 -13.25 2.11 9.86
N MET A 11 -12.37 1.85 8.90
CA MET A 11 -11.41 2.81 8.36
C MET A 11 -11.97 3.72 7.27
N PHE A 12 -13.22 3.56 6.82
CA PHE A 12 -13.85 4.53 5.91
C PHE A 12 -14.08 5.88 6.58
N THR A 13 -14.21 5.88 7.91
CA THR A 13 -14.12 7.09 8.75
C THR A 13 -12.73 7.21 9.38
N PRO A 14 -12.27 8.41 9.75
CA PRO A 14 -10.99 8.56 10.44
C PRO A 14 -10.86 7.66 11.69
N VAL A 15 -9.67 7.09 11.86
CA VAL A 15 -9.30 6.24 13.00
C VAL A 15 -8.10 6.84 13.74
N THR A 16 -7.76 6.33 14.92
CA THR A 16 -6.52 6.73 15.58
C THR A 16 -5.34 5.92 15.03
N GLU A 17 -4.12 6.44 15.16
CA GLU A 17 -2.90 5.68 14.80
C GLU A 17 -2.81 4.34 15.53
N ALA A 18 -3.15 4.32 16.82
CA ALA A 18 -3.18 3.09 17.60
C ALA A 18 -4.17 2.05 17.05
N ALA A 19 -5.33 2.49 16.54
CA ALA A 19 -6.29 1.59 15.91
C ALA A 19 -5.78 1.09 14.55
N LEU A 20 -5.13 1.95 13.76
CA LEU A 20 -4.51 1.56 12.49
C LEU A 20 -3.45 0.48 12.69
N GLU A 21 -2.61 0.62 13.71
CA GLU A 21 -1.59 -0.37 14.07
C GLU A 21 -2.23 -1.71 14.44
N GLN A 22 -3.30 -1.71 15.24
CA GLN A 22 -4.03 -2.94 15.57
C GLN A 22 -4.66 -3.61 14.34
N PHE A 23 -5.17 -2.82 13.39
CA PHE A 23 -5.75 -3.31 12.15
C PHE A 23 -4.72 -3.92 11.19
N SER A 24 -3.45 -3.53 11.28
CA SER A 24 -2.38 -4.04 10.42
C SER A 24 -2.25 -5.57 10.42
N HIS A 25 -2.57 -6.22 11.56
CA HIS A 25 -2.56 -7.67 11.68
C HIS A 25 -3.62 -8.37 10.84
N LEU A 26 -4.70 -7.66 10.49
CA LEU A 26 -5.87 -8.17 9.77
C LEU A 26 -5.96 -7.64 8.34
N LEU A 27 -4.92 -6.94 7.87
CA LEU A 27 -4.85 -6.34 6.55
C LEU A 27 -3.73 -6.97 5.72
N SER A 28 -4.02 -7.19 4.46
CA SER A 28 -3.02 -7.30 3.39
C SER A 28 -2.86 -5.94 2.69
N ALA A 29 -1.75 -5.74 1.98
CA ALA A 29 -1.55 -4.55 1.16
C ALA A 29 -2.72 -4.29 0.18
N THR A 30 -3.28 -5.34 -0.42
CA THR A 30 -4.45 -5.23 -1.31
C THR A 30 -5.68 -4.70 -0.58
N SER A 31 -6.01 -5.28 0.59
CA SER A 31 -7.18 -4.85 1.37
C SER A 31 -7.04 -3.42 1.90
N TYR A 32 -5.82 -2.97 2.17
CA TYR A 32 -5.54 -1.59 2.54
C TYR A 32 -5.70 -0.63 1.36
N ARG A 33 -5.30 -1.03 0.15
CA ARG A 33 -5.50 -0.21 -1.05
C ARG A 33 -6.97 0.03 -1.35
N GLU A 34 -7.82 -0.99 -1.16
CA GLU A 34 -9.28 -0.84 -1.26
C GLU A 34 -9.81 0.23 -0.27
N VAL A 35 -9.26 0.28 0.95
CA VAL A 35 -9.63 1.32 1.93
C VAL A 35 -9.22 2.71 1.46
N VAL A 36 -8.02 2.85 0.89
CA VAL A 36 -7.55 4.12 0.31
C VAL A 36 -8.47 4.57 -0.82
N GLU A 37 -8.84 3.65 -1.72
CA GLU A 37 -9.73 3.91 -2.86
C GLU A 37 -11.13 4.31 -2.42
N GLU A 38 -11.73 3.59 -1.46
CA GLU A 38 -13.08 3.91 -0.96
C GLU A 38 -13.11 5.25 -0.21
N ARG A 39 -12.09 5.55 0.59
CA ARG A 39 -11.96 6.87 1.23
C ARG A 39 -11.84 7.99 0.20
N ALA A 40 -11.03 7.77 -0.84
CA ALA A 40 -10.84 8.75 -1.91
C ALA A 40 -12.13 8.98 -2.72
N ALA A 41 -12.89 7.91 -3.00
CA ALA A 41 -14.21 8.00 -3.63
C ALA A 41 -15.18 8.88 -2.81
N GLY A 42 -15.08 8.83 -1.47
CA GLY A 42 -15.80 9.71 -0.54
C GLY A 42 -15.18 11.10 -0.32
N ARG A 43 -14.17 11.52 -1.11
CA ARG A 43 -13.40 12.77 -0.95
C ARG A 43 -12.68 12.92 0.40
N LEU A 44 -12.44 11.82 1.11
CA LEU A 44 -11.61 11.79 2.31
C LEU A 44 -10.18 11.38 1.97
N CYS A 45 -9.20 11.93 2.71
CA CYS A 45 -7.81 11.54 2.55
C CYS A 45 -7.65 10.03 2.78
N GLY A 46 -6.99 9.34 1.85
CA GLY A 46 -6.80 7.91 1.87
C GLY A 46 -6.00 7.39 3.05
N TYR A 47 -5.23 8.23 3.76
CA TYR A 47 -4.54 7.85 4.98
C TYR A 47 -5.54 7.74 6.13
N PRO A 48 -5.82 6.55 6.71
CA PRO A 48 -6.95 6.36 7.63
C PRO A 48 -6.94 7.24 8.89
N PRO A 49 -5.78 7.60 9.49
CA PRO A 49 -5.74 8.50 10.62
C PRO A 49 -6.04 9.97 10.28
N CYS A 50 -5.98 10.33 9.00
CA CYS A 50 -6.24 11.69 8.55
C CYS A 50 -7.75 11.94 8.41
N ALA A 51 -8.24 13.04 8.98
CA ALA A 51 -9.59 13.55 8.76
C ALA A 51 -9.68 14.61 7.65
N GLY A 52 -8.56 14.90 6.97
CA GLY A 52 -8.53 15.87 5.89
C GLY A 52 -9.28 15.41 4.65
N GLU A 53 -9.78 16.36 3.88
CA GLU A 53 -10.50 16.12 2.62
C GLU A 53 -9.56 16.27 1.42
N ILE A 54 -9.88 15.55 0.34
CA ILE A 54 -9.23 15.72 -0.95
C ILE A 54 -9.88 16.94 -1.61
N THR A 55 -9.15 18.05 -1.59
CA THR A 55 -9.59 19.33 -2.17
C THR A 55 -9.00 19.59 -3.55
N ARG A 56 -8.00 18.80 -3.97
CA ARG A 56 -7.26 19.01 -5.20
C ARG A 56 -7.42 17.80 -6.10
N ASP A 57 -7.62 18.08 -7.38
CA ASP A 57 -7.61 17.09 -8.44
C ASP A 57 -6.44 17.42 -9.35
N TYR A 58 -5.31 16.75 -9.13
CA TYR A 58 -4.12 16.92 -9.95
C TYR A 58 -4.38 16.38 -11.35
N THR A 59 -4.18 17.25 -12.34
CA THR A 59 -4.21 16.89 -13.76
C THR A 59 -2.81 16.46 -14.23
N GLY A 60 -2.74 15.47 -15.13
CA GLY A 60 -1.48 14.98 -15.68
C GLY A 60 -1.05 13.65 -15.06
N LYS A 61 0.16 13.16 -15.42
CA LYS A 61 0.61 11.81 -15.05
C LYS A 61 1.60 11.79 -13.88
N ILE A 62 2.51 12.76 -13.80
CA ILE A 62 3.64 12.76 -12.86
C ILE A 62 3.83 14.14 -12.23
N ARG A 63 4.23 14.17 -10.96
CA ARG A 63 4.73 15.35 -10.24
C ARG A 63 6.11 15.09 -9.69
N ILE A 64 6.96 16.09 -9.81
CA ILE A 64 8.30 16.11 -9.24
C ILE A 64 8.23 16.86 -7.92
N SER A 65 8.59 16.20 -6.82
CA SER A 65 8.83 16.87 -5.53
C SER A 65 10.32 17.12 -5.39
N VAL A 66 10.71 18.39 -5.35
CA VAL A 66 12.11 18.77 -5.12
C VAL A 66 12.49 18.53 -3.66
N ALA A 67 11.57 18.74 -2.72
CA ALA A 67 11.79 18.57 -1.28
C ALA A 67 12.16 17.13 -0.93
N HIS A 68 11.44 16.17 -1.50
CA HIS A 68 11.68 14.73 -1.27
C HIS A 68 12.47 14.07 -2.40
N ARG A 69 12.93 14.84 -3.40
CA ARG A 69 13.63 14.36 -4.61
C ARG A 69 12.94 13.13 -5.24
N SER A 70 11.61 13.19 -5.29
CA SER A 70 10.76 12.04 -5.59
C SER A 70 9.81 12.33 -6.74
N LEU A 71 9.49 11.28 -7.50
CA LEU A 71 8.51 11.31 -8.59
C LEU A 71 7.23 10.62 -8.12
N TYR A 72 6.12 11.34 -8.14
CA TYR A 72 4.81 10.82 -7.74
C TYR A 72 3.90 10.69 -8.95
N LYS A 73 3.15 9.59 -9.01
CA LYS A 73 2.02 9.47 -9.94
C LYS A 73 0.85 10.30 -9.43
N MET A 74 0.19 11.04 -10.32
CA MET A 74 -0.95 11.89 -9.98
C MET A 74 -2.15 11.11 -9.50
N ASP A 75 -2.40 9.93 -10.08
CA ASP A 75 -3.46 9.05 -9.61
C ASP A 75 -3.27 8.68 -8.13
N ALA A 76 -2.04 8.40 -7.71
CA ALA A 76 -1.74 8.13 -6.30
C ALA A 76 -1.88 9.39 -5.44
N MET A 77 -1.43 10.54 -5.91
CA MET A 77 -1.53 11.81 -5.18
C MET A 77 -2.98 12.27 -4.99
N ASN A 78 -3.86 11.97 -5.96
CA ASN A 78 -5.29 12.30 -5.93
C ASN A 78 -6.05 11.53 -4.85
N ASN A 79 -5.46 10.50 -4.25
CA ASN A 79 -6.06 9.78 -3.13
C ASN A 79 -5.74 10.39 -1.76
N PHE A 80 -4.94 11.47 -1.68
CA PHE A 80 -4.50 12.05 -0.41
C PHE A 80 -4.63 13.58 -0.38
N CYS A 81 -4.81 14.15 0.81
CA CYS A 81 -4.89 15.60 0.98
C CYS A 81 -3.53 16.31 0.81
N CYS A 82 -2.42 15.59 1.06
CA CYS A 82 -1.07 16.11 0.97
C CYS A 82 -0.01 15.01 0.75
N GLU A 83 1.20 15.43 0.39
CA GLU A 83 2.36 14.55 0.13
C GLU A 83 2.77 13.74 1.37
N GLN A 84 2.66 14.33 2.56
CA GLN A 84 2.98 13.63 3.81
C GLN A 84 2.05 12.45 4.06
N CYS A 85 0.74 12.61 3.82
CA CYS A 85 -0.23 11.53 3.96
C CYS A 85 0.01 10.41 2.93
N LEU A 86 0.37 10.76 1.69
CA LEU A 86 0.78 9.78 0.68
C LEU A 86 1.99 8.97 1.17
N ILE A 87 3.03 9.63 1.67
CA ILE A 87 4.25 8.97 2.16
C ILE A 87 3.94 8.06 3.36
N GLN A 88 3.21 8.55 4.36
CA GLN A 88 2.85 7.77 5.55
C GLN A 88 1.99 6.56 5.19
N SER A 89 0.98 6.76 4.34
CA SER A 89 0.13 5.68 3.85
C SER A 89 0.92 4.63 3.07
N THR A 90 1.81 5.06 2.17
CA THR A 90 2.65 4.15 1.38
C THR A 90 3.61 3.37 2.29
N ARG A 91 4.17 4.03 3.29
CA ARG A 91 5.04 3.39 4.28
C ARG A 91 4.26 2.36 5.11
N PHE A 92 3.02 2.66 5.50
CA PHE A 92 2.16 1.70 6.19
C PHE A 92 1.84 0.49 5.29
N GLU A 93 1.43 0.73 4.05
CA GLU A 93 1.15 -0.34 3.07
C GLU A 93 2.35 -1.27 2.89
N SER A 94 3.57 -0.73 2.81
CA SER A 94 4.80 -1.53 2.67
C SER A 94 5.17 -2.39 3.89
N GLN A 95 4.60 -2.08 5.06
CA GLN A 95 4.79 -2.86 6.29
C GLN A 95 3.75 -3.97 6.43
N LEU A 96 2.68 -3.95 5.62
CA LEU A 96 1.68 -5.01 5.62
C LEU A 96 2.24 -6.24 4.93
N ASP A 97 1.93 -7.42 5.49
CA ASP A 97 2.32 -8.67 4.86
C ASP A 97 1.64 -8.79 3.48
N PRO A 98 2.38 -9.14 2.42
CA PRO A 98 1.79 -9.48 1.14
C PRO A 98 0.96 -10.76 1.21
N GLU A 99 1.22 -11.64 2.18
CA GLU A 99 0.45 -12.86 2.37
C GLU A 99 -0.95 -12.57 2.90
N SER A 100 -1.92 -13.36 2.42
CA SER A 100 -3.29 -13.24 2.87
C SER A 100 -3.36 -13.44 4.39
N VAL A 101 -4.19 -12.64 5.04
CA VAL A 101 -4.47 -12.62 6.48
C VAL A 101 -4.66 -14.04 7.06
N TYR A 102 -5.16 -14.97 6.24
CA TYR A 102 -5.54 -16.34 6.62
C TYR A 102 -4.37 -17.32 6.82
N GLY A 103 -3.17 -17.01 6.30
CA GLY A 103 -1.98 -17.84 6.52
C GLY A 103 -1.29 -17.61 7.86
N ARG A 104 -1.69 -16.56 8.59
CA ARG A 104 -0.98 -16.07 9.78
C ARG A 104 -1.43 -16.81 11.05
N PRO A 105 -0.55 -17.59 11.71
CA PRO A 105 -0.90 -18.22 12.98
C PRO A 105 -1.11 -17.16 14.07
N GLY A 106 -2.17 -17.29 14.88
CA GLY A 106 -2.40 -16.44 16.06
C GLY A 106 -3.32 -15.21 15.88
N LEU A 107 -4.05 -15.10 14.76
CA LEU A 107 -4.99 -13.98 14.54
C LEU A 107 -6.29 -14.04 15.36
N ALA A 108 -6.66 -15.22 15.85
CA ALA A 108 -7.88 -15.42 16.62
C ALA A 108 -8.02 -14.49 17.85
N PRO A 109 -7.00 -14.34 18.73
CA PRO A 109 -7.08 -13.41 19.86
C PRO A 109 -7.21 -11.93 19.43
N VAL A 110 -6.55 -11.53 18.34
CA VAL A 110 -6.61 -10.15 17.81
C VAL A 110 -8.01 -9.83 17.28
N LEU A 111 -8.62 -10.77 16.55
CA LEU A 111 -9.99 -10.65 16.06
C LEU A 111 -11.02 -10.52 17.19
N GLN A 112 -10.82 -11.27 18.28
CA GLN A 112 -11.73 -11.25 19.42
C GLN A 112 -11.67 -9.94 20.22
N LEU A 113 -10.51 -9.28 20.25
CA LEU A 113 -10.33 -7.96 20.88
C LEU A 113 -10.91 -6.82 20.04
N LEU A 114 -10.75 -6.86 18.72
CA LEU A 114 -11.23 -5.81 17.82
C LEU A 114 -12.73 -5.95 17.50
N PHE A 115 -13.28 -7.15 17.63
CA PHE A 115 -14.67 -7.46 17.40
C PHE A 115 -15.26 -8.28 18.55
N PRO A 116 -15.66 -7.66 19.67
CA PRO A 116 -16.22 -8.38 20.81
C PRO A 116 -17.53 -9.13 20.48
N ALA A 117 -18.15 -8.81 19.34
CA ALA A 117 -19.34 -9.48 18.82
C ALA A 117 -19.05 -10.60 17.79
N LEU A 118 -17.80 -10.98 17.54
CA LEU A 118 -17.44 -12.18 16.75
C LEU A 118 -17.18 -13.34 17.70
N THR A 119 -17.92 -14.45 17.55
CA THR A 119 -17.72 -15.61 18.43
C THR A 119 -16.50 -16.42 18.01
N VAL A 120 -15.89 -17.15 18.95
CA VAL A 120 -14.72 -18.02 18.69
C VAL A 120 -15.02 -19.05 17.59
N ASP A 121 -16.26 -19.52 17.48
CA ASP A 121 -16.69 -20.45 16.44
C ASP A 121 -16.81 -19.80 15.06
N GLU A 122 -17.19 -18.52 14.97
CA GLU A 122 -17.12 -17.75 13.72
C GLU A 122 -15.65 -17.60 13.29
N ILE A 123 -14.75 -17.28 14.22
CA ILE A 123 -13.29 -17.16 13.95
C ILE A 123 -12.71 -18.48 13.43
N ARG A 124 -13.06 -19.62 14.05
CA ARG A 124 -12.59 -20.95 13.65
C ARG A 124 -13.11 -21.37 12.28
N LYS A 125 -14.38 -21.08 11.98
CA LYS A 125 -15.00 -21.38 10.67
C LYS A 125 -14.29 -20.63 9.54
N LEU A 126 -13.95 -19.35 9.75
CA LEU A 126 -13.23 -18.53 8.77
C LEU A 126 -11.80 -19.05 8.51
N ALA A 127 -11.09 -19.52 9.55
CA ALA A 127 -9.76 -20.13 9.40
C ALA A 127 -9.80 -21.48 8.65
N SER A 128 -10.89 -22.24 8.78
CA SER A 128 -11.01 -23.59 8.19
C SER A 128 -11.44 -23.64 6.72
N SER A 129 -12.02 -22.57 6.16
CA SER A 129 -12.55 -22.59 4.79
C SER A 129 -11.52 -22.34 3.68
N SER A 130 -10.27 -22.01 4.03
CA SER A 130 -9.22 -21.67 3.06
C SER A 130 -8.14 -22.75 2.94
N SER A 131 -8.50 -24.03 2.92
CA SER A 131 -7.57 -25.07 2.47
C SER A 131 -7.53 -25.11 0.94
N ARG A 132 -6.91 -24.10 0.31
CA ARG A 132 -6.18 -24.37 -0.94
C ARG A 132 -4.71 -24.39 -0.57
N ALA A 133 -4.11 -25.56 -0.78
CA ALA A 133 -2.70 -25.81 -0.53
C ALA A 133 -1.84 -24.71 -1.20
N PRO A 134 -0.73 -24.29 -0.57
CA PRO A 134 0.21 -23.39 -1.21
C PRO A 134 0.75 -24.08 -2.46
N THR A 135 0.50 -23.50 -3.64
CA THR A 135 1.19 -23.92 -4.84
C THR A 135 2.63 -23.43 -4.68
N VAL A 136 3.53 -24.35 -4.32
CA VAL A 136 4.97 -24.09 -4.31
C VAL A 136 5.34 -23.64 -5.72
N ARG A 137 5.63 -22.35 -5.89
CA ARG A 137 6.28 -21.86 -7.11
C ARG A 137 7.70 -22.44 -7.12
N PRO A 138 8.16 -23.07 -8.20
CA PRO A 138 9.57 -23.44 -8.30
C PRO A 138 10.42 -22.17 -8.21
N GLU A 139 11.53 -22.29 -7.48
CA GLU A 139 12.52 -21.25 -7.26
C GLU A 139 12.88 -20.58 -8.58
N ALA A 140 12.77 -19.25 -8.61
CA ALA A 140 13.18 -18.47 -9.76
C ALA A 140 14.71 -18.53 -9.88
N GLU A 141 15.18 -19.35 -10.82
CA GLU A 141 16.55 -19.38 -11.28
C GLU A 141 16.97 -17.94 -11.63
N SER A 142 18.06 -17.48 -11.00
CA SER A 142 18.57 -16.12 -11.14
C SER A 142 18.99 -15.85 -12.58
N VAL A 143 18.15 -15.15 -13.34
CA VAL A 143 18.48 -14.66 -14.69
C VAL A 143 19.55 -13.56 -14.56
N PRO A 144 20.72 -13.70 -15.19
CA PRO A 144 21.74 -12.64 -15.16
C PRO A 144 21.23 -11.38 -15.87
N LEU A 145 21.48 -10.23 -15.25
CA LEU A 145 21.22 -8.92 -15.87
C LEU A 145 22.00 -8.80 -17.18
N PRO A 146 21.40 -8.28 -18.27
CA PRO A 146 22.12 -7.99 -19.50
C PRO A 146 23.15 -6.88 -19.25
N VAL A 147 24.42 -7.19 -19.53
CA VAL A 147 25.52 -6.22 -19.51
C VAL A 147 25.34 -5.24 -20.68
N PRO A 148 25.35 -3.91 -20.47
CA PRO A 148 25.27 -2.96 -21.57
C PRO A 148 26.54 -3.03 -22.44
N ARG A 149 26.37 -3.33 -23.73
CA ARG A 149 27.45 -3.28 -24.73
C ARG A 149 27.70 -1.83 -25.14
N GLY A 150 28.94 -1.37 -24.91
CA GLY A 150 29.64 -0.39 -25.74
C GLY A 150 29.10 1.03 -25.74
N MET A 151 29.66 1.88 -24.89
CA MET A 151 29.65 3.34 -25.11
C MET A 151 30.54 3.62 -26.34
N THR A 152 29.93 3.97 -27.46
CA THR A 152 30.64 4.59 -28.57
C THR A 152 31.20 5.94 -28.09
N THR A 153 32.51 6.11 -28.24
CA THR A 153 33.23 7.34 -27.90
C THR A 153 32.61 8.54 -28.62
N ALA A 154 32.22 9.57 -27.86
CA ALA A 154 31.85 10.86 -28.42
C ALA A 154 33.06 11.50 -29.12
N PRO A 155 32.90 12.15 -30.29
CA PRO A 155 33.99 12.86 -30.93
C PRO A 155 34.35 14.14 -30.14
N SER A 156 35.65 14.36 -29.95
CA SER A 156 36.21 15.56 -29.32
C SER A 156 35.80 16.82 -30.08
N LEU A 157 35.19 17.77 -29.36
CA LEU A 157 34.85 19.10 -29.88
C LEU A 157 36.13 19.93 -30.02
N VAL A 158 36.58 20.16 -31.26
CA VAL A 158 37.68 21.10 -31.55
C VAL A 158 37.13 22.52 -31.46
N ILE A 159 37.52 23.25 -30.41
CA ILE A 159 37.26 24.68 -30.29
C ILE A 159 38.25 25.40 -31.19
N ARG A 160 37.76 26.03 -32.28
CA ARG A 160 38.55 27.00 -33.06
C ARG A 160 38.48 28.35 -32.35
N GLN A 161 39.64 28.92 -32.02
CA GLN A 161 39.74 30.32 -31.64
C GLN A 161 39.60 31.21 -32.90
N PRO A 162 38.95 32.37 -32.80
CA PRO A 162 38.92 33.35 -33.86
C PRO A 162 40.22 34.17 -33.91
N ASP A 163 40.57 34.61 -35.12
CA ASP A 163 41.74 35.42 -35.49
C ASP A 163 41.77 36.82 -34.86
#